data_AF-A0A1X0DYT0-F1
#
_entry.id   AF-A0A1X0DYT0-F1
#
_cell.length_a   1.000
_cell.length_b   1.000
_cell.length_c   1.000
_cell.angle_alpha   90.00
_cell.angle_beta   90.00
_cell.angle_gamma   90.00
#
_symmetry.space_group_name_H-M   'P 1'
#
loop_
_entity.id
_entity.type
_entity.pdbx_description
1 polymer ?
#
loop_
_entity_poly.entity_id
_entity_poly.type
_entity_poly.pdbx_seq_one_letter_code
_entity_poly.pdbx_strand_id
1 'polypeptide(L)'
;FSAGLFGASGGAGGDGGSGVTLGGAGGAGGNGGLFGSGGSGGTGAFGSGGGKGGAGGNGGMLSGAGGGRGARPPPPTRGRRR
;
A
#
# COMPACT_ATOMS: atom_id res chain seq x y z
N PHE A 1 -13.67 3.46 26.08
CA PHE A 1 -12.20 3.58 26.06
C PHE A 1 -11.71 3.33 24.64
N SER A 2 -10.86 4.23 24.13
CA SER A 2 -10.40 4.28 22.74
C SER A 2 -9.28 3.26 22.50
N ALA A 3 -9.64 2.03 22.11
CA ALA A 3 -8.65 1.01 21.74
C ALA A 3 -7.82 1.41 20.50
N GLY A 4 -8.39 2.24 19.61
CA GLY A 4 -7.72 2.72 18.41
C GLY A 4 -6.61 3.75 18.70
N LEU A 5 -6.74 4.55 19.75
CA LEU A 5 -5.85 5.70 19.98
C LEU A 5 -4.50 5.31 20.60
N PHE A 6 -4.43 4.31 21.47
CA PHE A 6 -3.22 4.07 22.27
C PHE A 6 -2.28 3.00 21.71
N GLY A 7 -2.66 2.26 20.67
CA GLY A 7 -1.76 1.22 20.15
C GLY A 7 -2.21 0.52 18.88
N ALA A 8 -3.33 0.91 18.27
CA ALA A 8 -3.73 0.30 17.01
C ALA A 8 -2.77 0.74 15.89
N SER A 9 -2.14 -0.23 15.24
CA SER A 9 -1.45 -0.01 13.98
C SER A 9 -2.46 0.36 12.89
N GLY A 10 -2.04 1.21 11.96
CA GLY A 10 -2.82 1.49 10.77
C GLY A 10 -3.03 0.22 9.93
N GLY A 11 -4.22 0.06 9.37
CA GLY A 11 -4.53 -1.07 8.49
C GLY A 11 -3.75 -1.02 7.18
N ALA A 12 -3.48 -2.16 6.56
CA ALA A 12 -2.91 -2.19 5.22
C ALA A 12 -3.87 -1.58 4.18
N GLY A 13 -3.32 -0.91 3.18
CA GLY A 13 -4.06 -0.47 2.01
C GLY A 13 -4.47 -1.65 1.14
N GLY A 14 -5.65 -1.59 0.53
CA GLY A 14 -6.14 -2.65 -0.35
C GLY A 14 -5.35 -2.72 -1.66
N ASP A 15 -5.33 -3.89 -2.30
CA ASP A 15 -4.69 -4.03 -3.61
C ASP A 15 -5.48 -3.31 -4.71
N GLY A 16 -4.77 -2.89 -5.75
CA GLY A 16 -5.39 -2.32 -6.94
C GLY A 16 -6.18 -3.36 -7.73
N GLY A 17 -7.19 -2.90 -8.48
CA GLY A 17 -7.98 -3.77 -9.38
C GLY A 17 -7.26 -4.10 -10.68
N SER A 18 -7.40 -5.33 -11.20
CA SER A 18 -6.82 -5.74 -12.49
C SER A 18 -7.44 -4.96 -13.66
N GLY A 19 -6.64 -4.67 -14.69
CA GLY A 19 -7.13 -4.05 -15.92
C GLY A 19 -6.33 -4.45 -17.15
N VAL A 20 -7.00 -4.44 -18.31
CA VAL A 20 -6.41 -4.88 -19.59
C VAL A 20 -5.24 -3.95 -20.02
N THR A 21 -5.45 -2.65 -19.89
CA THR A 21 -4.47 -1.63 -20.29
C THR A 21 -3.67 -1.09 -19.12
N LEU A 22 -4.31 -0.70 -18.02
CA LEU A 22 -3.65 -0.30 -16.79
C LEU A 22 -4.19 -1.12 -15.62
N GLY A 23 -3.27 -1.56 -14.76
CA GLY A 23 -3.64 -2.07 -13.45
C GLY A 23 -3.98 -0.91 -12.52
N GLY A 24 -4.92 -1.12 -11.62
CA GLY A 24 -5.30 -0.18 -10.58
C GLY A 24 -4.14 0.08 -9.62
N ALA A 25 -4.11 1.30 -9.08
CA ALA A 25 -3.18 1.62 -8.00
C ALA A 25 -3.59 0.90 -6.71
N GLY A 26 -2.61 0.47 -5.92
CA GLY A 26 -2.86 0.01 -4.55
C GLY A 26 -3.32 1.17 -3.66
N GLY A 27 -4.20 0.86 -2.71
CA GLY A 27 -4.72 1.79 -1.72
C GLY A 27 -3.65 2.25 -0.72
N ALA A 28 -3.87 3.40 -0.09
CA ALA A 28 -2.99 3.88 0.96
C ALA A 28 -3.16 3.05 2.25
N GLY A 29 -2.06 2.88 2.99
CA GLY A 29 -2.12 2.33 4.35
C GLY A 29 -2.77 3.33 5.33
N GLY A 30 -3.43 2.79 6.36
CA GLY A 30 -4.06 3.56 7.42
C GLY A 30 -3.04 4.19 8.38
N ASN A 31 -3.47 5.21 9.12
CA ASN A 31 -2.63 5.83 10.15
C ASN A 31 -2.69 5.01 11.45
N GLY A 32 -1.56 4.94 12.16
CA GLY A 32 -1.51 4.40 13.52
C GLY A 32 -2.10 5.37 14.54
N GLY A 33 -2.56 4.83 15.68
CA GLY A 33 -2.85 5.61 16.89
C GLY A 33 -1.58 6.24 17.47
N LEU A 34 -1.66 7.00 18.58
CA LEU A 34 -0.54 7.73 19.20
C LEU A 34 0.77 6.93 19.30
N PHE A 35 0.68 5.66 19.68
CA PHE A 35 1.83 4.74 19.76
C PHE A 35 1.81 3.64 18.69
N GLY A 36 0.82 3.64 17.79
CA GLY A 36 0.72 2.66 16.71
C GLY A 36 1.58 3.03 15.51
N SER A 37 2.07 2.04 14.78
CA SER A 37 2.74 2.26 13.49
C SER A 37 1.73 2.55 12.38
N GLY A 38 2.18 3.21 11.31
CA GLY A 38 1.40 3.34 10.09
C GLY A 38 1.22 2.00 9.38
N GLY A 39 0.11 1.83 8.68
CA GLY A 39 -0.16 0.65 7.86
C GLY A 39 0.58 0.67 6.54
N SER A 40 0.90 -0.50 5.98
CA SER A 40 1.54 -0.58 4.66
C SER A 40 0.59 -0.14 3.54
N GLY A 41 1.12 0.45 2.48
CA GLY A 41 0.36 0.67 1.25
C GLY A 41 0.05 -0.65 0.54
N GLY A 42 -1.06 -0.70 -0.20
CA GLY A 42 -1.50 -1.85 -0.97
C GLY A 42 -0.73 -2.05 -2.27
N THR A 43 -0.76 -3.24 -2.83
CA THR A 43 0.00 -3.57 -4.05
C THR A 43 -0.71 -3.03 -5.28
N GLY A 44 0.04 -2.52 -6.27
CA GLY A 44 -0.52 -2.18 -7.57
C GLY A 44 -0.93 -3.44 -8.35
N ALA A 45 -2.01 -3.37 -9.11
CA ALA A 45 -2.50 -4.52 -9.88
C ALA A 45 -1.77 -4.72 -11.21
N PHE A 46 -1.90 -5.92 -11.77
CA PHE A 46 -1.41 -6.20 -13.12
C PHE A 46 -2.26 -5.50 -14.20
N GLY A 47 -1.56 -5.07 -15.26
CA GLY A 47 -2.08 -4.56 -16.52
C GLY A 47 -0.90 -4.31 -17.46
N SER A 48 -1.13 -4.09 -18.77
CA SER A 48 -0.01 -3.90 -19.70
C SER A 48 0.88 -2.68 -19.36
N GLY A 49 0.31 -1.63 -18.77
CA GLY A 49 1.05 -0.51 -18.16
C GLY A 49 1.44 -0.71 -16.68
N GLY A 50 0.89 -1.74 -16.02
CA GLY A 50 1.02 -2.01 -14.58
C GLY A 50 0.30 -0.98 -13.68
N GLY A 51 -0.02 -1.39 -12.46
CA GLY A 51 -0.57 -0.52 -11.41
C GLY A 51 0.52 0.01 -10.47
N LYS A 52 0.36 1.22 -9.92
CA LYS A 52 1.32 1.75 -8.93
C LYS A 52 1.03 1.16 -7.55
N GLY A 53 2.05 0.89 -6.76
CA GLY A 53 1.86 0.58 -5.34
C GLY A 53 1.32 1.79 -4.56
N GLY A 54 0.54 1.51 -3.52
CA GLY A 54 -0.03 2.52 -2.63
C GLY A 54 1.00 3.13 -1.68
N ALA A 55 0.71 4.33 -1.17
CA ALA A 55 1.53 4.93 -0.12
C ALA A 55 1.33 4.20 1.22
N GLY A 56 2.37 4.12 2.05
CA GLY A 56 2.17 3.72 3.44
C GLY A 56 1.47 4.81 4.25
N GLY A 57 0.81 4.40 5.32
CA GLY A 57 0.14 5.29 6.25
C GLY A 57 1.09 5.91 7.27
N ASN A 58 0.65 6.94 7.98
CA ASN A 58 1.51 7.63 8.94
C ASN A 58 1.56 6.87 10.27
N GLY A 59 2.74 6.92 10.90
CA GLY A 59 2.90 6.46 12.28
C GLY A 59 2.21 7.39 13.26
N GLY A 60 1.96 6.87 14.45
CA GLY A 60 1.55 7.64 15.61
C GLY A 60 2.58 8.70 16.00
N MET A 61 2.10 9.78 16.62
CA MET A 61 2.95 10.89 17.08
C MET A 61 4.11 10.45 17.97
N LEU A 62 3.94 9.37 18.74
CA LEU A 62 4.93 8.87 19.70
C LEU A 62 5.65 7.61 19.21
N SER A 63 5.14 6.93 18.18
CA SER A 63 5.80 5.79 17.53
C SER A 63 6.77 6.26 16.44
N GLY A 64 6.42 7.31 15.69
CA GLY A 64 7.21 7.86 14.59
C GLY A 64 7.34 6.96 13.35
N ALA A 65 6.99 5.68 13.45
CA ALA A 65 7.14 4.70 12.37
C ALA A 65 5.96 4.75 11.39
N GLY A 66 6.17 5.37 10.23
CA GLY A 66 5.27 5.27 9.08
C GLY A 66 5.27 3.87 8.45
N GLY A 67 4.20 3.55 7.74
CA GLY A 67 4.06 2.31 7.01
C GLY A 67 4.86 2.30 5.71
N GLY A 68 5.25 1.10 5.26
CA GLY A 68 5.94 0.91 3.99
C GLY A 68 5.04 1.17 2.78
N ARG A 69 5.64 1.54 1.65
CA ARG A 69 4.90 1.66 0.37
C ARG A 69 4.56 0.27 -0.16
N GLY A 70 3.42 0.17 -0.84
CA GLY A 70 3.03 -1.03 -1.54
C GLY A 70 3.89 -1.28 -2.77
N ALA A 71 4.00 -2.55 -3.17
CA ALA A 71 4.81 -2.95 -4.31
C ALA A 71 4.17 -2.52 -5.64
N ARG A 72 5.03 -2.20 -6.61
CA ARG A 72 4.66 -2.12 -8.03
C ARG A 72 4.81 -3.53 -8.64
N PRO A 73 3.84 -4.03 -9.41
CA PRO A 73 3.97 -5.29 -10.10
C PRO A 73 5.09 -5.22 -11.16
N PRO A 74 5.75 -6.35 -11.44
CA PRO A 74 6.83 -6.41 -12.42
C PRO A 74 6.37 -5.91 -13.80
N PRO A 75 7.25 -5.27 -14.58
CA PRO A 75 6.92 -4.86 -15.93
C PRO A 75 6.51 -6.10 -16.75
N PRO A 76 5.63 -5.96 -17.76
CA PRO A 76 5.32 -7.06 -18.65
C PRO A 76 6.64 -7.61 -19.20
N THR A 77 6.83 -8.92 -19.10
CA THR A 77 7.99 -9.58 -19.69
C THR A 77 7.98 -9.24 -21.16
N ARG A 78 8.90 -8.38 -21.60
CA ARG A 78 9.07 -8.07 -23.02
C ARG A 78 9.34 -9.39 -23.70
N GLY A 79 8.33 -9.93 -24.38
CA GLY A 79 8.43 -11.20 -25.08
C GLY A 79 9.73 -11.16 -25.88
N ARG A 80 10.66 -12.07 -25.56
CA ARG A 80 11.80 -12.31 -26.45
C ARG A 80 11.16 -12.76 -27.76
N ARG A 81 11.02 -11.83 -28.71
CA ARG A 81 10.63 -12.14 -30.07
C ARG A 81 11.65 -13.17 -30.55
N ARG A 82 11.21 -14.42 -30.65
CA ARG A 82 11.88 -15.43 -31.44
C ARG A 82 11.50 -15.20 -32.89
#